data_AF-A0A2A9NAB2-F1
#
_entry.id   AF-A0A2A9NAB2-F1
#
_cell.length_a   1.000
_cell.length_b   1.000
_cell.length_c   1.000
_cell.angle_alpha   90.00
_cell.angle_beta   90.00
_cell.angle_gamma   90.00
#
_symmetry.space_group_name_H-M   'P 1'
#
loop_
_entity.id
_entity.type
_entity.pdbx_description
1 polymer ?
#
loop_
_entity_poly.entity_id
_entity_poly.type
_entity_poly.pdbx_seq_one_letter_code
_entity_poly.pdbx_strand_id
1 'polypeptide(L)'
;MKKSQITTLAQAEASCKVGEVVCGIPGRSGVTNFECINIEDSLDSCGGCMAAHPFLKRKGEQQLIGRDCSQIPHVIQVDCVNRACIVHRCKKGYTTSEDKTKCV
;
A
#
# COMPACT_ATOMS: atom_id res chain seq x y z
N MET A 1 11.87 -14.50 13.21
CA MET A 1 13.15 -13.86 12.83
C MET A 1 13.18 -12.45 13.41
N LYS A 2 14.27 -11.99 14.04
CA LYS A 2 14.36 -10.62 14.59
C LYS A 2 14.73 -9.66 13.45
N LYS A 3 13.90 -8.66 13.17
CA LYS A 3 14.11 -7.64 12.10
C LYS A 3 15.50 -6.95 12.17
N SER A 4 16.15 -6.98 13.33
CA SER A 4 17.47 -6.39 13.62
C SER A 4 18.66 -6.97 12.85
N GLN A 5 18.50 -8.07 12.09
CA GLN A 5 19.58 -8.64 11.25
C GLN A 5 19.31 -8.53 9.73
N ILE A 6 18.23 -7.86 9.33
CA ILE A 6 17.87 -7.71 7.92
C ILE A 6 18.62 -6.51 7.34
N THR A 7 19.60 -6.77 6.48
CA THR A 7 20.46 -5.74 5.86
C THR A 7 20.25 -5.63 4.36
N THR A 8 19.61 -6.62 3.73
CA THR A 8 19.34 -6.64 2.29
C THR A 8 17.84 -6.79 1.98
N LEU A 9 17.45 -6.36 0.78
CA LEU A 9 16.08 -6.52 0.31
C LEU A 9 15.65 -7.99 0.25
N ALA A 10 16.50 -8.88 -0.27
CA ALA A 10 16.18 -10.30 -0.39
C ALA A 10 15.87 -10.93 0.98
N GLN A 11 16.58 -10.52 2.03
CA GLN A 11 16.29 -10.96 3.39
C GLN A 11 14.95 -10.39 3.91
N ALA A 12 14.63 -9.15 3.55
CA ALA A 12 13.35 -8.54 3.90
C ALA A 12 12.18 -9.24 3.19
N GLU A 13 12.31 -9.51 1.89
CA GLU A 13 11.32 -10.24 1.08
C GLU A 13 11.10 -11.64 1.63
N ALA A 14 12.16 -12.36 1.98
CA ALA A 14 12.07 -13.68 2.61
C ALA A 14 11.43 -13.67 4.01
N SER A 15 11.31 -12.50 4.65
CA SER A 15 10.66 -12.35 5.95
C SER A 15 9.16 -12.07 5.85
N CYS A 16 8.68 -11.66 4.66
CA CYS A 16 7.27 -11.39 4.39
C CYS A 16 6.50 -12.68 4.09
N LYS A 17 5.18 -12.66 4.33
CA LYS A 17 4.33 -13.78 3.95
C LYS A 17 4.16 -13.82 2.42
N VAL A 18 3.73 -14.97 1.92
CA VAL A 18 3.33 -15.11 0.51
C VAL A 18 2.25 -14.07 0.19
N GLY A 19 2.45 -13.31 -0.89
CA GLY A 19 1.55 -12.24 -1.33
C GLY A 19 1.86 -10.86 -0.75
N GLU A 20 2.71 -10.77 0.28
CA GLU A 20 3.15 -9.47 0.81
C GLU A 20 4.41 -8.97 0.08
N VAL A 21 4.55 -7.65 0.01
CA VAL A 21 5.72 -6.97 -0.54
C VAL A 21 6.38 -6.09 0.51
N VAL A 22 7.68 -5.84 0.35
CA VAL A 22 8.46 -4.98 1.24
C VAL A 22 8.18 -3.51 0.92
N CYS A 23 7.51 -2.82 1.83
CA CYS A 23 7.24 -1.39 1.75
C CYS A 23 8.04 -0.61 2.81
N GLY A 24 8.41 0.62 2.48
CA GLY A 24 8.91 1.55 3.49
C GLY A 24 7.78 2.03 4.39
N ILE A 25 8.14 2.47 5.59
CA ILE A 25 7.18 3.07 6.51
C ILE A 25 7.20 4.59 6.28
N PRO A 26 6.07 5.24 5.91
CA PRO A 26 6.01 6.68 5.71
C PRO A 26 6.56 7.48 6.90
N GLY A 27 7.36 8.50 6.62
CA GLY A 27 7.97 9.36 7.66
C GLY A 27 9.11 8.71 8.45
N ARG A 28 9.52 7.47 8.12
CA ARG A 28 10.68 6.81 8.74
C ARG A 28 11.78 6.55 7.73
N SER A 29 13.03 6.69 8.18
CA SER A 29 14.24 6.46 7.38
C SER A 29 15.15 5.45 8.08
N GLY A 30 15.93 4.68 7.33
CA GLY A 30 16.89 3.69 7.87
C GLY A 30 16.52 2.25 7.54
N VAL A 31 17.53 1.38 7.38
CA VAL A 31 17.44 0.03 6.77
C VAL A 31 16.49 -0.95 7.46
N THR A 32 16.14 -0.71 8.73
CA THR A 32 15.19 -1.55 9.48
C THR A 32 13.74 -1.07 9.39
N ASN A 33 13.48 0.09 8.78
CA ASN A 33 12.17 0.72 8.73
C ASN A 33 11.39 0.29 7.48
N PHE A 34 11.02 -0.99 7.48
CA PHE A 34 10.14 -1.58 6.47
C PHE A 34 9.04 -2.41 7.13
N GLU A 35 7.99 -2.62 6.35
CA GLU A 35 6.87 -3.48 6.66
C GLU A 35 6.50 -4.34 5.46
N CYS A 36 5.86 -5.47 5.75
CA CYS A 36 5.35 -6.38 4.75
C CYS A 36 3.87 -6.06 4.56
N ILE A 37 3.47 -5.70 3.34
CA ILE A 37 2.12 -5.25 3.02
C ILE A 37 1.57 -6.10 1.90
N ASN A 38 0.34 -6.59 2.04
CA ASN A 38 -0.40 -7.16 0.92
C ASN A 38 -1.07 -6.03 0.11
N ILE A 39 -0.41 -5.58 -0.94
CA ILE A 39 -0.89 -4.46 -1.77
C ILE A 39 -2.13 -4.81 -2.61
N GLU A 40 -2.61 -6.07 -2.58
CA GLU A 40 -3.81 -6.49 -3.29
C GLU A 40 -5.09 -6.16 -2.53
N ASP A 41 -5.03 -6.09 -1.19
CA ASP A 41 -6.17 -5.92 -0.29
C ASP A 41 -5.98 -4.87 0.82
N SER A 42 -4.75 -4.37 1.04
CA SER A 42 -4.49 -3.36 2.07
C SER A 42 -5.06 -2.01 1.66
N LEU A 43 -5.99 -1.49 2.47
CA LEU A 43 -6.75 -0.27 2.18
C LEU A 43 -5.87 0.98 2.06
N ASP A 44 -4.81 1.06 2.88
CA ASP A 44 -3.92 2.21 3.04
C ASP A 44 -2.72 2.19 2.07
N SER A 45 -2.47 1.05 1.42
CA SER A 45 -1.37 0.83 0.47
C SER A 45 -1.87 0.06 -0.75
N CYS A 46 -3.05 0.42 -1.23
CA CYS A 46 -3.70 -0.32 -2.30
C CYS A 46 -2.95 -0.14 -3.62
N GLY A 47 -2.57 -1.26 -4.23
CA GLY A 47 -1.89 -1.34 -5.52
C GLY A 47 -0.39 -1.09 -5.52
N GLY A 48 0.19 -0.62 -4.41
CA GLY A 48 1.63 -0.48 -4.24
C GLY A 48 2.01 0.12 -2.90
N CYS A 49 3.31 0.27 -2.67
CA CYS A 49 3.80 0.88 -1.45
C CYS A 49 3.55 2.40 -1.45
N MET A 50 3.16 2.93 -0.29
CA MET A 50 3.05 4.39 -0.05
C MET A 50 4.42 5.06 0.14
N ALA A 51 5.45 4.31 0.53
CA ALA A 51 6.79 4.83 0.76
C ALA A 51 7.88 3.88 0.25
N ALA A 52 9.01 4.48 -0.13
CA ALA A 52 10.18 3.74 -0.58
C ALA A 52 10.80 2.95 0.57
N HIS A 53 11.16 1.69 0.33
CA HIS A 53 11.83 0.86 1.31
C HIS A 53 13.30 1.30 1.39
N PRO A 54 13.99 1.10 2.52
CA PRO A 54 15.30 1.69 2.75
C PRO A 54 16.47 0.93 2.10
N PHE A 55 16.21 -0.21 1.44
CA PHE A 55 17.24 -1.00 0.76
C PHE A 55 17.68 -0.37 -0.56
N LEU A 56 18.99 -0.42 -0.84
CA LEU A 56 19.59 0.06 -2.09
C LEU A 56 18.93 -0.64 -3.29
N LYS A 57 18.22 0.13 -4.12
CA LYS A 57 17.70 -0.27 -5.42
C LYS A 57 18.26 0.62 -6.51
N ARG A 58 18.24 0.15 -7.76
CA ARG A 58 18.49 1.05 -8.89
C ARG A 58 17.40 2.10 -8.91
N LYS A 59 17.78 3.35 -9.18
CA LYS A 59 16.86 4.49 -9.24
C LYS A 59 15.73 4.16 -10.22
N GLY A 60 14.48 4.12 -9.73
CA GLY A 60 13.30 3.78 -10.54
C GLY A 60 12.76 2.35 -10.40
N GLU A 61 13.45 1.43 -9.72
CA GLU A 61 12.93 0.07 -9.47
C GLU A 61 11.79 0.03 -8.44
N GLN A 62 11.62 1.08 -7.64
CA GLN A 62 10.54 1.15 -6.66
C GLN A 62 9.42 2.07 -7.13
N GLN A 63 8.28 1.47 -7.46
CA GLN A 63 7.10 2.19 -7.91
C GLN A 63 6.19 2.50 -6.71
N LEU A 64 6.08 3.79 -6.38
CA LEU A 64 5.21 4.31 -5.31
C LEU A 64 3.84 4.65 -5.85
N ILE A 65 3.11 3.63 -6.30
CA ILE A 65 1.74 3.74 -6.83
C ILE A 65 0.68 3.38 -5.79
N GLY A 66 1.10 3.15 -4.54
CA GLY A 66 0.19 2.94 -3.42
C GLY A 66 -0.75 4.13 -3.24
N ARG A 67 -1.96 3.84 -2.79
CA ARG A 67 -2.92 4.85 -2.36
C ARG A 67 -3.70 4.35 -1.16
N ASP A 68 -4.06 5.30 -0.31
CA ASP A 68 -5.03 5.09 0.76
C ASP A 68 -6.45 5.30 0.21
N CYS A 69 -7.15 4.19 -0.01
CA CYS A 69 -8.52 4.20 -0.52
C CYS A 69 -9.49 4.90 0.45
N SER A 70 -9.18 4.97 1.75
CA SER A 70 -10.02 5.65 2.74
C SER A 70 -10.00 7.18 2.58
N GLN A 71 -9.02 7.73 1.86
CA GLN A 71 -8.93 9.16 1.54
C GLN A 71 -9.81 9.57 0.35
N ILE A 72 -10.54 8.64 -0.28
CA ILE A 72 -11.48 9.01 -1.35
C ILE A 72 -12.53 9.97 -0.79
N PRO A 73 -12.69 11.18 -1.38
CA PRO A 73 -13.65 12.14 -0.88
C PRO A 73 -15.06 11.56 -0.82
N HIS A 74 -15.76 11.86 0.28
CA HIS A 74 -17.16 11.46 0.52
C HIS A 74 -17.42 9.94 0.60
N VAL A 75 -16.38 9.11 0.69
CA VAL A 75 -16.55 7.67 0.85
C VAL A 75 -17.02 7.31 2.26
N ILE A 76 -17.81 6.25 2.36
CA ILE A 76 -18.22 5.61 3.62
C ILE A 76 -17.70 4.17 3.67
N GLN A 77 -17.80 3.45 2.56
CA GLN A 77 -17.36 2.07 2.45
C GLN A 77 -16.60 1.90 1.14
N VAL A 78 -15.37 1.41 1.24
CA VAL A 78 -14.45 1.16 0.13
C VAL A 78 -13.52 0.04 0.54
N ASP A 79 -13.21 -0.82 -0.43
CA ASP A 79 -12.25 -1.91 -0.26
C ASP A 79 -11.11 -1.76 -1.27
N CYS A 80 -9.94 -2.27 -0.94
CA CYS A 80 -8.91 -2.57 -1.93
C CYS A 80 -9.17 -3.98 -2.44
N VAL A 81 -9.40 -4.12 -3.75
CA VAL A 81 -9.62 -5.42 -4.39
C VAL A 81 -8.76 -5.47 -5.63
N ASN A 82 -7.92 -6.50 -5.73
CA ASN A 82 -7.02 -6.71 -6.87
C ASN A 82 -6.24 -5.43 -7.22
N ARG A 83 -5.64 -4.78 -6.20
CA ARG A 83 -4.81 -3.58 -6.36
C ARG A 83 -5.59 -2.32 -6.77
N ALA A 84 -6.92 -2.33 -6.68
CA ALA A 84 -7.78 -1.20 -7.01
C ALA A 84 -8.74 -0.83 -5.87
N CYS A 85 -8.96 0.47 -5.65
CA CYS A 85 -9.99 0.93 -4.73
C CYS A 85 -11.38 0.78 -5.37
N ILE A 86 -12.27 0.05 -4.69
CA ILE A 86 -13.64 -0.17 -5.11
C ILE A 86 -14.58 0.47 -4.08
N VAL A 87 -15.27 1.54 -4.50
CA VAL A 87 -16.24 2.24 -3.67
C VAL A 87 -17.55 1.46 -3.63
N HIS A 88 -18.00 1.13 -2.42
CA HIS A 88 -19.25 0.43 -2.17
C HIS A 88 -20.35 1.37 -1.67
N ARG A 89 -19.99 2.44 -0.96
CA ARG A 89 -20.95 3.39 -0.39
C ARG A 89 -20.36 4.79 -0.24
N CYS A 90 -21.16 5.78 -0.63
CA CYS A 90 -20.86 7.20 -0.46
C CYS A 90 -21.69 7.83 0.67
N LYS A 91 -21.23 8.97 1.18
CA LYS A 91 -21.98 9.83 2.10
C LYS A 91 -23.28 10.29 1.45
N LYS A 92 -24.27 10.62 2.28
CA LYS A 92 -25.56 11.18 1.81
C LYS A 92 -25.32 12.40 0.92
N GLY A 93 -25.96 12.42 -0.24
CA GLY A 93 -25.81 13.50 -1.24
C GLY A 93 -24.76 13.22 -2.32
N TYR A 94 -24.03 12.11 -2.23
CA TYR A 94 -23.07 11.66 -3.24
C TYR A 94 -23.45 10.29 -3.77
N THR A 95 -23.11 10.04 -5.03
CA THR A 95 -23.34 8.75 -5.71
C THR A 95 -22.02 8.15 -6.16
N THR A 96 -21.93 6.82 -6.15
CA THR A 96 -20.76 6.12 -6.69
C THR A 96 -20.66 6.36 -8.20
N SER A 97 -19.46 6.68 -8.68
CA SER A 97 -19.18 6.81 -10.12
C SER A 97 -19.39 5.48 -10.85
N GLU A 98 -19.58 5.53 -12.17
CA GLU A 98 -19.81 4.34 -13.01
C GLU A 98 -18.68 3.30 -12.89
N ASP A 99 -17.43 3.78 -12.83
CA ASP A 99 -16.23 2.96 -12.64
C ASP A 99 -16.00 2.51 -11.18
N LYS A 100 -16.85 2.93 -10.25
CA LYS A 100 -16.77 2.67 -8.81
C LYS A 100 -15.49 3.16 -8.13
N THR A 101 -14.80 4.14 -8.70
CA THR A 101 -13.55 4.65 -8.11
C THR A 101 -13.75 5.90 -7.24
N LYS A 102 -14.92 6.55 -7.31
CA LYS A 102 -15.18 7.85 -6.68
C LYS A 102 -16.61 7.97 -6.16
N CYS A 103 -16.81 8.98 -5.32
CA CYS A 103 -18.13 9.52 -4.96
C CYS A 103 -18.26 10.91 -5.61
N VAL A 104 -19.32 11.10 -6.40
CA VAL A 104 -19.60 12.33 -7.16
C VAL A 104 -20.98 12.88 -6.87
#